data_AF-A0A7W0FJU3-F1
#
_entry.id   AF-A0A7W0FJU3-F1
#
_cell.length_a   1.000
_cell.length_b   1.000
_cell.length_c   1.000
_cell.angle_alpha   90.00
_cell.angle_beta   90.00
_cell.angle_gamma   90.00
#
_symmetry.space_group_name_H-M   'P 1'
#
loop_
_entity.id
_entity.type
_entity.pdbx_description
1 polymer ?
#
loop_
_entity_poly.entity_id
_entity_poly.type
_entity_poly.pdbx_seq_one_letter_code
_entity_poly.pdbx_strand_id
1 'polypeptide(L)'
;MEDLLSVEIEQAYTRAGDLIQLVGLSHKSFIFTLIDGGEFHTHRGVIKHDDLIGKPWGIQIFSHNGSPFFLLQPSLPDILKSTKRATQIMYPKEIGYILIQLGVKPGTRIIEAGTGSGSFTTALSYAIGDSGRIYSYEAKESNQKIAIRSLEKLGLTGNIEFKVRDIREGFDEIGVDAVFLDVANPYDYLKQVKTALKPGGFFASILPTMNQVTSLLTALRRNDFAFIDVCDISQRYYKTEPSRFR
;
A
#
# COMPACT_ATOMS: atom_id res chain seq x y z
N MET A 1 -31.18 -26.86 11.02
CA MET A 1 -30.91 -25.44 10.73
C MET A 1 -30.36 -24.81 12.00
N GLU A 2 -29.25 -25.35 12.51
CA GLU A 2 -28.68 -24.97 13.81
C GLU A 2 -27.15 -25.18 13.84
N ASP A 3 -26.53 -25.43 12.68
CA ASP A 3 -25.13 -25.88 12.60
C ASP A 3 -24.34 -25.08 11.54
N LEU A 4 -24.65 -23.78 11.45
CA LEU A 4 -23.97 -22.79 10.60
C LEU A 4 -23.27 -21.70 11.42
N LEU A 5 -23.25 -21.83 12.75
CA LEU A 5 -22.73 -20.81 13.68
C LEU A 5 -21.43 -21.21 14.39
N SER A 6 -20.87 -22.39 14.12
CA SER A 6 -19.56 -22.80 14.61
C SER A 6 -18.50 -22.70 13.52
N VAL A 7 -18.48 -21.58 12.79
CA VAL A 7 -17.23 -21.15 12.17
C VAL A 7 -16.39 -20.67 13.34
N GLU A 8 -15.52 -21.54 13.86
CA GLU A 8 -14.42 -21.11 14.71
C GLU A 8 -13.73 -19.95 14.00
N ILE A 9 -13.95 -18.73 14.50
CA ILE A 9 -13.25 -17.55 14.04
C ILE A 9 -11.81 -17.77 14.49
N GLU A 10 -10.99 -18.40 13.64
CA GLU A 10 -9.61 -18.83 13.93
C GLU A 10 -8.69 -17.69 14.41
N GLN A 11 -9.17 -16.44 14.34
CA GLN A 11 -8.54 -15.23 14.83
C GLN A 11 -9.49 -14.35 15.67
N ALA A 12 -10.30 -14.93 16.56
CA ALA A 12 -11.15 -14.14 17.46
C ALA A 12 -10.36 -13.28 18.46
N TYR A 13 -9.12 -13.67 18.76
CA TYR A 13 -8.27 -13.08 19.79
C TYR A 13 -6.92 -12.65 19.22
N THR A 14 -6.37 -11.58 19.78
CA THR A 14 -5.03 -11.08 19.51
C THR A 14 -3.94 -12.02 20.03
N ARG A 15 -2.78 -12.01 19.37
CA ARG A 15 -1.58 -12.77 19.73
C ARG A 15 -0.34 -11.88 19.61
N ALA A 16 0.75 -12.28 20.25
CA ALA A 16 2.06 -11.69 19.97
C ALA A 16 2.38 -11.86 18.46
N GLY A 17 2.96 -10.82 17.86
CA GLY A 17 3.23 -10.76 16.41
C GLY A 17 2.08 -10.17 15.58
N ASP A 18 0.87 -10.05 16.11
CA ASP A 18 -0.23 -9.42 15.38
C ASP A 18 0.03 -7.93 15.17
N LEU A 19 -0.22 -7.47 13.94
CA LEU A 19 -0.31 -6.04 13.63
C LEU A 19 -1.69 -5.53 14.05
N ILE A 20 -1.73 -4.61 15.00
CA ILE A 20 -2.97 -4.07 15.57
C ILE A 20 -3.17 -2.60 15.24
N GLN A 21 -4.40 -2.13 15.39
CA GLN A 21 -4.76 -0.71 15.39
C GLN A 21 -5.50 -0.33 16.67
N LEU A 22 -4.96 0.64 17.42
CA LEU A 22 -5.67 1.28 18.52
C LEU A 22 -6.35 2.56 18.05
N VAL A 23 -7.67 2.60 18.08
CA VAL A 23 -8.46 3.78 17.64
C VAL A 23 -9.04 4.50 18.85
N GLY A 24 -8.68 5.77 19.02
CA GLY A 24 -9.28 6.65 20.03
C GLY A 24 -10.59 7.28 19.56
N LEU A 25 -11.39 7.81 20.50
CA LEU A 25 -12.68 8.45 20.21
C LEU A 25 -12.60 9.68 19.28
N SER A 26 -11.43 10.32 19.18
CA SER A 26 -11.20 11.52 18.36
C SER A 26 -10.55 11.22 17.00
N HIS A 27 -10.74 10.02 16.44
CA HIS A 27 -10.18 9.55 15.16
C HIS A 27 -8.64 9.50 15.06
N LYS A 28 -7.91 9.66 16.17
CA LYS A 28 -6.47 9.35 16.19
C LYS A 28 -6.32 7.84 16.36
N SER A 29 -5.61 7.21 15.44
CA SER A 29 -5.29 5.79 15.50
C SER A 29 -3.78 5.55 15.51
N PHE A 30 -3.38 4.43 16.11
CA PHE A 30 -2.00 4.00 16.20
C PHE A 30 -1.90 2.57 15.68
N ILE A 31 -0.91 2.29 14.83
CA ILE A 31 -0.67 0.96 14.28
C ILE A 31 0.71 0.49 14.73
N PHE A 32 0.77 -0.71 15.30
CA PHE A 32 2.00 -1.33 15.76
C PHE A 32 1.81 -2.85 15.95
N THR A 33 2.92 -3.56 16.06
CA THR A 33 2.95 -5.01 16.28
C THR A 33 2.96 -5.32 17.77
N LEU A 34 2.14 -6.27 18.22
CA LEU A 34 2.19 -6.78 19.59
C LEU A 34 3.47 -7.58 19.82
N ILE A 35 4.10 -7.35 20.96
CA ILE A 35 5.36 -7.97 21.38
C ILE A 35 5.25 -8.25 22.87
N ASP A 36 5.56 -9.47 23.30
CA ASP A 36 5.54 -9.85 24.72
C ASP A 36 6.41 -8.92 25.57
N GLY A 37 5.86 -8.50 26.72
CA GLY A 37 6.51 -7.54 27.63
C GLY A 37 6.68 -6.13 27.06
N GLY A 38 6.14 -5.85 25.87
CA GLY A 38 6.23 -4.55 25.21
C GLY A 38 5.29 -3.51 25.82
N GLU A 39 5.62 -2.23 25.58
CA GLU A 39 4.78 -1.10 25.97
C GLU A 39 4.60 -0.14 24.80
N PHE A 40 3.37 0.37 24.66
CA PHE A 40 3.03 1.40 23.70
C PHE A 40 2.73 2.72 24.40
N HIS A 41 3.51 3.76 24.08
CA HIS A 41 3.45 5.06 24.72
C HIS A 41 2.69 6.07 23.85
N THR A 42 1.69 6.73 24.42
CA THR A 42 0.93 7.79 23.74
C THR A 42 0.76 9.02 24.62
N HIS A 43 0.39 10.15 24.01
CA HIS A 43 -0.07 11.34 24.73
C HIS A 43 -1.31 11.11 25.63
N ARG A 44 -2.00 9.97 25.49
CA ARG A 44 -3.16 9.56 26.29
C ARG A 44 -2.81 8.42 27.25
N GLY A 45 -1.53 8.24 27.55
CA GLY A 45 -1.01 7.23 28.46
C GLY A 45 -0.37 6.04 27.75
N VAL A 46 0.24 5.19 28.59
CA VAL A 46 0.89 3.92 28.26
C VAL A 46 -0.10 2.78 28.29
N ILE A 47 0.05 1.85 27.35
CA ILE A 47 -0.69 0.59 27.25
C ILE A 47 0.34 -0.54 27.16
N LYS A 48 0.24 -1.54 28.03
CA LYS A 48 1.12 -2.72 27.96
C LYS A 48 0.59 -3.68 26.90
N HIS A 49 1.49 -4.27 26.13
CA HIS A 49 1.10 -5.23 25.09
C HIS A 49 0.47 -6.49 25.69
N ASP A 50 0.95 -6.92 26.86
CA ASP A 50 0.41 -8.09 27.58
C ASP A 50 -1.06 -7.90 27.98
N ASP A 51 -1.50 -6.65 28.17
CA ASP A 51 -2.92 -6.33 28.44
C ASP A 51 -3.79 -6.44 27.18
N LEU A 52 -3.16 -6.42 26.00
CA LEU A 52 -3.81 -6.52 24.70
C LEU A 52 -3.76 -7.95 24.14
N ILE A 53 -2.73 -8.74 24.43
CA ILE A 53 -2.56 -10.12 23.95
C ILE A 53 -3.63 -11.02 24.58
N GLY A 54 -4.19 -11.94 23.79
CA GLY A 54 -5.25 -12.85 24.21
C GLY A 54 -6.61 -12.17 24.43
N LYS A 55 -6.78 -10.92 23.98
CA LYS A 55 -8.05 -10.19 24.04
C LYS A 55 -8.84 -10.38 22.75
N PRO A 56 -10.18 -10.40 22.82
CA PRO A 56 -10.98 -10.41 21.60
C PRO A 56 -10.76 -9.15 20.78
N TRP A 57 -10.81 -9.26 19.46
CA TRP A 57 -10.85 -8.07 18.60
C TRP A 57 -12.15 -7.29 18.78
N GLY A 58 -12.12 -5.99 18.48
CA GLY A 58 -13.30 -5.12 18.53
C GLY A 58 -13.64 -4.57 19.92
N ILE A 59 -12.94 -5.01 20.97
CA ILE A 59 -13.23 -4.56 22.34
C ILE A 59 -12.70 -3.14 22.59
N GLN A 60 -13.28 -2.51 23.61
CA GLN A 60 -12.74 -1.31 24.21
C GLN A 60 -11.67 -1.68 25.25
N ILE A 61 -10.53 -0.99 25.19
CA ILE A 61 -9.43 -1.07 26.16
C ILE A 61 -9.11 0.33 26.70
N PHE A 62 -8.39 0.38 27.81
CA PHE A 62 -8.04 1.63 28.48
C PHE A 62 -6.52 1.69 28.68
N SER A 63 -5.94 2.87 28.51
CA SER A 63 -4.57 3.13 28.98
C SER A 63 -4.52 3.18 30.51
N HIS A 64 -3.32 3.19 31.09
CA HIS A 64 -3.14 3.27 32.54
C HIS A 64 -3.80 4.50 33.21
N ASN A 65 -4.10 5.55 32.46
CA ASN A 65 -4.78 6.75 32.96
C ASN A 65 -6.30 6.78 32.66
N GLY A 66 -6.87 5.67 32.18
CA GLY A 66 -8.30 5.53 31.90
C GLY A 66 -8.74 6.07 30.52
N SER A 67 -7.82 6.39 29.60
CA SER A 67 -8.20 6.86 28.27
C SER A 67 -8.70 5.69 27.40
N PRO A 68 -9.91 5.77 26.80
CA PRO A 68 -10.47 4.68 25.99
C PRO A 68 -9.87 4.59 24.58
N PHE A 69 -9.73 3.36 24.11
CA PHE A 69 -9.35 2.94 22.76
C PHE A 69 -10.14 1.72 22.32
N PHE A 70 -10.27 1.51 21.01
CA PHE A 70 -10.75 0.25 20.42
C PHE A 70 -9.58 -0.53 19.83
N LEU A 71 -9.53 -1.83 20.11
CA LEU A 71 -8.52 -2.76 19.61
C LEU A 71 -9.02 -3.43 18.33
N LEU A 72 -8.47 -3.03 17.18
CA LEU A 72 -8.95 -3.44 15.86
C LEU A 72 -7.83 -4.02 14.99
N GLN A 73 -8.20 -4.80 13.99
CA GLN A 73 -7.31 -5.16 12.90
C GLN A 73 -7.19 -3.95 11.95
N PRO A 74 -5.99 -3.49 11.58
CA PRO A 74 -5.82 -2.40 10.64
C PRO A 74 -6.32 -2.82 9.25
N SER A 75 -7.12 -1.99 8.60
CA SER A 75 -7.46 -2.21 7.19
C SER A 75 -6.27 -1.85 6.29
N LEU A 76 -6.26 -2.35 5.05
CA LEU A 76 -5.21 -1.97 4.09
C LEU A 76 -5.10 -0.44 3.90
N PRO A 77 -6.20 0.32 3.74
CA PRO A 77 -6.13 1.79 3.74
C PRO A 77 -5.48 2.39 4.98
N ASP A 78 -5.65 1.81 6.17
CA ASP A 78 -5.00 2.27 7.40
C ASP A 78 -3.48 2.03 7.35
N ILE A 79 -3.07 0.83 6.93
CA ILE A 79 -1.66 0.46 6.73
C ILE A 79 -1.01 1.45 5.75
N LEU A 80 -1.62 1.64 4.57
CA LEU A 80 -1.10 2.52 3.52
C LEU A 80 -0.94 3.96 4.02
N LYS A 81 -1.93 4.50 4.73
CA LYS A 81 -1.87 5.86 5.30
C LYS A 81 -0.83 6.02 6.42
N SER A 82 -0.54 4.93 7.14
CA SER A 82 0.45 4.91 8.24
C SER A 82 1.90 4.78 7.78
N THR A 83 2.12 4.41 6.50
CA THR A 83 3.45 4.29 5.89
C THR A 83 4.31 5.53 6.18
N LYS A 84 5.49 5.31 6.76
CA LYS A 84 6.42 6.41 7.08
C LYS A 84 6.88 7.06 5.77
N ARG A 85 6.55 8.34 5.61
CA ARG A 85 6.85 9.10 4.38
C ARG A 85 8.32 9.47 4.31
N ALA A 86 9.04 8.90 3.35
CA ALA A 86 10.31 9.42 2.86
C ALA A 86 10.10 10.33 1.63
N THR A 87 9.05 10.04 0.87
CA THR A 87 8.63 10.74 -0.34
C THR A 87 7.13 11.02 -0.26
N GLN A 88 6.61 11.76 -1.25
CA GLN A 88 5.16 11.79 -1.47
C GLN A 88 4.68 10.36 -1.71
N ILE A 89 3.53 10.00 -1.12
CA ILE A 89 2.90 8.70 -1.29
C ILE A 89 1.60 8.87 -2.08
N MET A 90 1.25 7.84 -2.85
CA MET A 90 -0.12 7.69 -3.36
C MET A 90 -1.08 7.33 -2.22
N TYR A 91 -2.31 7.83 -2.31
CA TYR A 91 -3.36 7.51 -1.34
C TYR A 91 -4.19 6.33 -1.82
N PRO A 92 -4.97 5.68 -0.92
CA PRO A 92 -5.79 4.52 -1.29
C PRO A 92 -6.75 4.74 -2.46
N LYS A 93 -7.21 5.98 -2.70
CA LYS A 93 -8.11 6.29 -3.82
C LYS A 93 -7.44 6.11 -5.19
N GLU A 94 -6.21 6.60 -5.35
CA GLU A 94 -5.45 6.40 -6.59
C GLU A 94 -5.00 4.95 -6.70
N ILE A 95 -4.47 4.39 -5.61
CA ILE A 95 -3.96 3.02 -5.59
C ILE A 95 -5.05 2.04 -6.03
N GLY A 96 -6.24 2.09 -5.42
CA GLY A 96 -7.34 1.19 -5.76
C GLY A 96 -7.75 1.28 -7.24
N TYR A 97 -7.82 2.49 -7.78
CA TYR A 97 -8.14 2.70 -9.19
C TYR A 97 -7.04 2.15 -10.11
N ILE A 98 -5.77 2.45 -9.82
CA ILE A 98 -4.63 1.99 -10.62
C ILE A 98 -4.54 0.46 -10.62
N LEU A 99 -4.73 -0.21 -9.48
CA LEU A 99 -4.74 -1.67 -9.40
C LEU A 99 -5.78 -2.27 -10.35
N ILE A 100 -6.99 -1.72 -10.37
CA ILE A 100 -8.09 -2.16 -11.24
C ILE A 100 -7.74 -1.92 -12.71
N GLN A 101 -7.28 -0.71 -13.07
CA GLN A 101 -6.97 -0.35 -14.45
C GLN A 101 -5.78 -1.13 -15.02
N LEU A 102 -4.81 -1.50 -14.18
CA LEU A 102 -3.69 -2.37 -14.57
C LEU A 102 -4.07 -3.85 -14.63
N GLY A 103 -5.32 -4.21 -14.30
CA GLY A 103 -5.79 -5.60 -14.28
C GLY A 103 -5.05 -6.45 -13.25
N VAL A 104 -4.61 -5.84 -12.14
CA VAL A 104 -3.87 -6.54 -11.08
C VAL A 104 -4.76 -7.57 -10.43
N LYS A 105 -4.26 -8.80 -10.32
CA LYS A 105 -4.94 -9.96 -9.74
C LYS A 105 -3.91 -10.94 -9.18
N PRO A 106 -4.35 -11.99 -8.45
CA PRO A 106 -3.43 -13.03 -8.03
C PRO A 106 -2.60 -13.60 -9.18
N GLY A 107 -1.29 -13.68 -8.98
CA GLY A 107 -0.35 -14.21 -10.00
C GLY A 107 0.21 -13.17 -10.97
N THR A 108 -0.25 -11.92 -10.93
CA THR A 108 0.31 -10.84 -11.77
C THR A 108 1.82 -10.66 -11.55
N ARG A 109 2.57 -10.54 -12.64
CA ARG A 109 3.96 -10.07 -12.66
C ARG A 109 3.98 -8.60 -13.02
N ILE A 110 4.44 -7.74 -12.12
CA ILE A 110 4.43 -6.30 -12.30
C ILE A 110 5.78 -5.68 -12.00
N ILE A 111 6.17 -4.72 -12.83
CA ILE A 111 7.27 -3.79 -12.49
C ILE A 111 6.65 -2.53 -11.90
N GLU A 112 7.18 -2.08 -10.76
CA GLU A 112 7.03 -0.69 -10.34
C GLU A 112 8.39 0.00 -10.36
N ALA A 113 8.43 1.28 -10.73
CA ALA A 113 9.62 2.10 -10.53
C ALA A 113 9.28 3.43 -9.88
N GLY A 114 10.13 3.83 -8.93
CA GLY A 114 9.79 4.84 -7.93
C GLY A 114 9.15 4.19 -6.71
N THR A 115 9.84 3.22 -6.10
CA THR A 115 9.36 2.52 -4.90
C THR A 115 9.02 3.49 -3.76
N GLY A 116 9.80 4.56 -3.62
CA GLY A 116 9.55 5.61 -2.64
C GLY A 116 9.49 5.06 -1.22
N SER A 117 8.33 5.19 -0.57
CA SER A 117 8.12 4.70 0.80
C SER A 117 7.52 3.29 0.87
N GLY A 118 7.24 2.66 -0.26
CA GLY A 118 6.67 1.30 -0.33
C GLY A 118 5.15 1.20 -0.19
N SER A 119 4.41 2.32 -0.25
CA SER A 119 2.94 2.33 -0.13
C SER A 119 2.28 1.56 -1.27
N PHE A 120 2.63 1.87 -2.52
CA PHE A 120 2.08 1.14 -3.67
C PHE A 120 2.53 -0.31 -3.70
N THR A 121 3.81 -0.56 -3.42
CA THR A 121 4.39 -1.91 -3.30
C THR A 121 3.63 -2.76 -2.27
N THR A 122 3.25 -2.18 -1.14
CA THR A 122 2.42 -2.84 -0.12
C THR A 122 1.07 -3.25 -0.70
N ALA A 123 0.37 -2.32 -1.36
CA ALA A 123 -0.93 -2.61 -1.96
C ALA A 123 -0.85 -3.67 -3.07
N LEU A 124 0.21 -3.62 -3.90
CA LEU A 124 0.49 -4.65 -4.89
C LEU A 124 0.69 -6.02 -4.24
N SER A 125 1.48 -6.09 -3.16
CA SER A 125 1.78 -7.36 -2.50
C SER A 125 0.50 -8.05 -2.00
N TYR A 126 -0.42 -7.29 -1.39
CA TYR A 126 -1.74 -7.79 -1.00
C TYR A 126 -2.59 -8.24 -2.20
N ALA A 127 -2.62 -7.46 -3.28
CA ALA A 127 -3.50 -7.73 -4.43
C ALA A 127 -3.03 -8.92 -5.29
N ILE A 128 -1.73 -9.15 -5.36
CA ILE A 128 -1.10 -10.15 -6.22
C ILE A 128 -0.89 -11.49 -5.48
N GLY A 129 -0.75 -11.45 -4.15
CA GLY A 129 -0.50 -12.62 -3.32
C GLY A 129 0.80 -13.35 -3.65
N ASP A 130 0.97 -14.53 -3.07
CA ASP A 130 2.23 -15.29 -3.13
C ASP A 130 2.55 -15.86 -4.52
N SER A 131 1.52 -16.02 -5.36
CA SER A 131 1.65 -16.59 -6.70
C SER A 131 2.18 -15.63 -7.75
N GLY A 132 2.21 -14.32 -7.47
CA GLY A 132 2.73 -13.34 -8.41
C GLY A 132 4.03 -12.71 -7.93
N ARG A 133 4.50 -11.69 -8.66
CA ARG A 133 5.84 -11.13 -8.44
C ARG A 133 5.86 -9.64 -8.72
N ILE A 134 6.44 -8.89 -7.79
CA ILE A 134 6.68 -7.45 -7.91
C ILE A 134 8.18 -7.24 -8.11
N TYR A 135 8.54 -6.54 -9.18
CA TYR A 135 9.92 -6.12 -9.44
C TYR A 135 10.00 -4.61 -9.17
N SER A 136 10.57 -4.25 -8.02
CA SER A 136 10.48 -2.93 -7.44
C SER A 136 11.78 -2.16 -7.64
N TYR A 137 11.81 -1.26 -8.62
CA TYR A 137 12.99 -0.49 -9.00
C TYR A 137 13.04 0.89 -8.31
N GLU A 138 14.18 1.20 -7.70
CA GLU A 138 14.45 2.51 -7.09
C GLU A 138 15.91 2.90 -7.31
N ALA A 139 16.15 4.10 -7.84
CA ALA A 139 17.50 4.57 -8.14
C ALA A 139 18.27 4.94 -6.88
N LYS A 140 17.59 5.43 -5.83
CA LYS A 140 18.21 5.87 -4.59
C LYS A 140 18.19 4.74 -3.55
N GLU A 141 19.36 4.18 -3.26
CA GLU A 141 19.52 3.11 -2.26
C GLU A 141 18.89 3.47 -0.89
N SER A 142 18.99 4.73 -0.48
CA SER A 142 18.39 5.21 0.78
C SER A 142 16.86 5.08 0.80
N ASN A 143 16.19 5.39 -0.31
CA ASN A 143 14.74 5.21 -0.45
C ASN A 143 14.39 3.72 -0.44
N GLN A 144 15.14 2.91 -1.19
CA GLN A 144 14.89 1.47 -1.26
C GLN A 144 15.01 0.80 0.10
N LYS A 145 16.02 1.18 0.90
CA LYS A 145 16.17 0.68 2.29
C LYS A 145 14.99 1.06 3.18
N ILE A 146 14.37 2.21 2.97
CA ILE A 146 13.18 2.63 3.73
C ILE A 146 11.97 1.78 3.34
N ALA A 147 11.76 1.54 2.04
CA ALA A 147 10.70 0.68 1.55
C ALA A 147 10.88 -0.76 2.07
N ILE A 148 12.06 -1.36 1.89
CA ILE A 148 12.40 -2.71 2.38
C ILE A 148 12.05 -2.84 3.86
N ARG A 149 12.57 -1.94 4.71
CA ARG A 149 12.28 -1.99 6.16
C ARG A 149 10.80 -1.85 6.48
N SER A 150 10.06 -1.07 5.68
CA SER A 150 8.62 -0.88 5.89
C SER A 150 7.85 -2.15 5.55
N LEU A 151 8.21 -2.84 4.46
CA LEU A 151 7.56 -4.08 4.04
C LEU A 151 8.01 -5.30 4.86
N GLU A 152 9.27 -5.34 5.33
CA GLU A 152 9.76 -6.36 6.27
C GLU A 152 8.94 -6.36 7.57
N LYS A 153 8.64 -5.17 8.11
CA LYS A 153 7.78 -5.03 9.29
C LYS A 153 6.36 -5.53 9.09
N LEU A 154 5.89 -5.54 7.85
CA LEU A 154 4.57 -6.06 7.48
C LEU A 154 4.61 -7.54 7.08
N GLY A 155 5.81 -8.15 6.99
CA GLY A 155 5.98 -9.52 6.50
C GLY A 155 5.70 -9.70 5.00
N LEU A 156 5.77 -8.62 4.20
CA LEU A 156 5.31 -8.60 2.81
C LEU A 156 6.42 -8.72 1.76
N THR A 157 7.62 -9.18 2.14
CA THR A 157 8.77 -9.23 1.21
C THR A 157 8.81 -10.48 0.33
N GLY A 158 8.01 -11.51 0.62
CA GLY A 158 8.09 -12.82 -0.04
C GLY A 158 7.88 -12.79 -1.56
N ASN A 159 6.98 -11.93 -2.04
CA ASN A 159 6.65 -11.80 -3.46
C ASN A 159 7.32 -10.59 -4.15
N ILE A 160 8.34 -10.00 -3.54
CA ILE A 160 8.96 -8.75 -4.01
C ILE A 160 10.45 -8.94 -4.28
N GLU A 161 10.89 -8.41 -5.41
CA GLU A 161 12.29 -8.28 -5.77
C GLU A 161 12.69 -6.80 -5.79
N PHE A 162 13.43 -6.37 -4.77
CA PHE A 162 13.91 -5.01 -4.66
C PHE A 162 15.19 -4.80 -5.47
N LYS A 163 15.18 -3.82 -6.38
CA LYS A 163 16.31 -3.51 -7.27
C LYS A 163 16.74 -2.06 -7.13
N VAL A 164 17.97 -1.84 -6.63
CA VAL A 164 18.58 -0.51 -6.59
C VAL A 164 19.22 -0.24 -7.94
N ARG A 165 18.49 0.44 -8.85
CA ARG A 165 18.96 0.71 -10.23
C ARG A 165 18.24 1.92 -10.85
N ASP A 166 18.94 2.66 -11.70
CA ASP A 166 18.34 3.63 -12.60
C ASP A 166 17.67 2.92 -13.79
N ILE A 167 16.36 3.12 -13.95
CA ILE A 167 15.56 2.50 -15.02
C ILE A 167 15.93 3.01 -16.43
N ARG A 168 16.80 4.02 -16.55
CA ARG A 168 17.46 4.37 -17.82
C ARG A 168 18.15 3.17 -18.46
N GLU A 169 18.75 2.32 -17.62
CA GLU A 169 19.45 1.10 -18.02
C GLU A 169 18.49 -0.03 -18.45
N GLY A 170 17.18 0.13 -18.19
CA GLY A 170 16.16 -0.85 -18.50
C GLY A 170 15.80 -1.76 -17.33
N PHE A 171 14.89 -2.69 -17.61
CA PHE A 171 14.39 -3.70 -16.69
C PHE A 171 15.01 -5.06 -17.05
N ASP A 172 15.21 -5.93 -16.06
CA ASP A 172 15.70 -7.29 -16.33
C ASP A 172 14.57 -8.18 -16.86
N GLU A 173 13.33 -7.84 -16.51
CA GLU A 173 12.17 -8.65 -16.81
C GLU A 173 11.58 -8.34 -18.19
N ILE A 174 11.22 -9.42 -18.88
CA ILE A 174 10.49 -9.39 -20.14
C ILE A 174 9.20 -10.22 -19.95
N GLY A 175 8.14 -9.80 -20.64
CA GLY A 175 6.84 -10.46 -20.58
C GLY A 175 6.10 -10.26 -19.26
N VAL A 176 6.30 -9.11 -18.58
CA VAL A 176 5.49 -8.77 -17.41
C VAL A 176 4.08 -8.35 -17.82
N ASP A 177 3.12 -8.51 -16.92
CA ASP A 177 1.71 -8.19 -17.18
C ASP A 177 1.45 -6.69 -17.17
N ALA A 178 2.15 -5.96 -16.29
CA ALA A 178 1.97 -4.53 -16.11
C ALA A 178 3.28 -3.83 -15.72
N VAL A 179 3.35 -2.53 -16.04
CA VAL A 179 4.40 -1.62 -15.56
C VAL A 179 3.76 -0.35 -15.01
N PHE A 180 4.15 0.03 -13.79
CA PHE A 180 3.75 1.29 -13.17
C PHE A 180 4.96 2.18 -12.92
N LEU A 181 4.89 3.44 -13.34
CA LEU A 181 5.96 4.42 -13.11
C LEU A 181 5.46 5.62 -12.29
N ASP A 182 6.02 5.80 -11.09
CA ASP A 182 5.91 7.01 -10.27
C ASP A 182 7.29 7.70 -10.21
N VAL A 183 7.66 8.31 -11.33
CA VAL A 183 8.93 9.00 -11.53
C VAL A 183 8.69 10.37 -12.18
N ALA A 184 9.66 11.28 -12.09
CA ALA A 184 9.48 12.66 -12.58
C ALA A 184 9.15 12.73 -14.09
N ASN A 185 9.80 11.89 -14.90
CA ASN A 185 9.70 11.91 -16.36
C ASN A 185 9.42 10.50 -16.91
N PRO A 186 8.21 9.94 -16.72
CA PRO A 186 7.90 8.58 -17.19
C PRO A 186 8.01 8.46 -18.72
N TYR A 187 7.81 9.58 -19.43
CA TYR A 187 7.90 9.68 -20.89
C TYR A 187 9.30 9.42 -21.46
N ASP A 188 10.34 9.48 -20.63
CA ASP A 188 11.73 9.18 -21.04
C ASP A 188 11.99 7.65 -21.11
N TYR A 189 11.09 6.82 -20.57
CA TYR A 189 11.33 5.39 -20.35
C TYR A 189 10.42 4.45 -21.14
N LEU A 190 9.62 4.97 -22.08
CA LEU A 190 8.62 4.15 -22.77
C LEU A 190 9.20 3.03 -23.62
N LYS A 191 10.43 3.16 -24.11
CA LYS A 191 11.12 2.07 -24.81
C LYS A 191 11.41 0.90 -23.87
N GLN A 192 11.90 1.19 -22.66
CA GLN A 192 12.16 0.22 -21.61
C GLN A 192 10.86 -0.47 -21.18
N VAL A 193 9.80 0.33 -20.97
CA VAL A 193 8.45 -0.18 -20.66
C VAL A 193 7.96 -1.13 -21.74
N LYS A 194 8.02 -0.74 -23.02
CA LYS A 194 7.54 -1.55 -24.15
C LYS A 194 8.30 -2.87 -24.29
N THR A 195 9.62 -2.87 -24.03
CA THR A 195 10.44 -4.08 -24.04
C THR A 195 10.07 -5.05 -22.90
N ALA A 196 9.77 -4.52 -21.72
CA ALA A 196 9.47 -5.35 -20.55
C ALA A 196 8.06 -5.96 -20.59
N LEU A 197 7.09 -5.24 -21.15
CA LEU A 197 5.70 -5.70 -21.23
C LEU A 197 5.55 -6.92 -22.16
N LYS A 198 4.67 -7.83 -21.78
CA LYS A 198 4.12 -8.82 -22.72
C LYS A 198 3.27 -8.12 -23.79
N PRO A 199 3.03 -8.75 -24.96
CA PRO A 199 2.04 -8.24 -25.91
C PRO A 199 0.67 -8.06 -25.23
N GLY A 200 0.11 -6.85 -25.33
CA GLY A 200 -1.15 -6.49 -24.66
C GLY A 200 -1.04 -6.26 -23.15
N GLY A 201 0.16 -6.11 -22.60
CA GLY A 201 0.37 -5.70 -21.21
C GLY A 201 -0.01 -4.24 -20.94
N PHE A 202 -0.18 -3.90 -19.67
CA PHE A 202 -0.71 -2.60 -19.23
C PHE A 202 0.37 -1.66 -18.73
N PHE A 203 0.23 -0.37 -19.01
CA PHE A 203 1.10 0.67 -18.49
C PHE A 203 0.28 1.76 -17.80
N ALA A 204 0.74 2.21 -16.63
CA ALA A 204 0.18 3.37 -15.96
C ALA A 204 1.27 4.23 -15.31
N SER A 205 0.96 5.50 -15.11
CA SER A 205 1.81 6.45 -14.40
C SER A 205 0.95 7.49 -13.71
N ILE A 206 1.42 8.02 -12.58
CA ILE A 206 0.80 9.13 -11.87
C ILE A 206 1.65 10.40 -12.06
N LEU A 207 1.01 11.52 -12.37
CA LEU A 207 1.69 12.76 -12.71
C LEU A 207 1.04 13.95 -12.01
N PRO A 208 1.84 14.85 -11.38
CA PRO A 208 1.30 15.98 -10.65
C PRO A 208 0.88 17.17 -11.54
N THR A 209 1.28 17.20 -12.82
CA THR A 209 1.01 18.35 -13.70
C THR A 209 0.49 17.95 -15.08
N MET A 210 -0.39 18.78 -15.63
CA MET A 210 -0.93 18.61 -16.99
C MET A 210 0.15 18.70 -18.08
N ASN A 211 1.25 19.42 -17.82
CA ASN A 211 2.38 19.50 -18.75
C ASN A 211 3.09 18.15 -18.87
N GLN A 212 3.33 17.47 -17.74
CA GLN A 212 3.89 16.11 -17.76
C GLN A 212 2.93 15.13 -18.44
N VAL A 213 1.61 15.25 -18.19
CA VAL A 213 0.60 14.43 -18.88
C VAL A 213 0.69 14.62 -20.39
N THR A 214 0.77 15.87 -20.86
CA THR A 214 0.87 16.18 -22.30
C THR A 214 2.14 15.60 -22.93
N SER A 215 3.28 15.68 -22.22
CA SER A 215 4.54 15.04 -22.65
C SER A 215 4.39 13.52 -22.73
N LEU A 216 3.77 12.90 -21.74
CA LEU A 216 3.53 11.45 -21.72
C LEU A 216 2.59 11.00 -22.84
N LEU A 217 1.49 11.70 -23.09
CA LEU A 217 0.59 11.42 -24.22
C LEU A 217 1.32 11.45 -25.56
N THR A 218 2.21 12.43 -25.75
CA THR A 218 3.01 12.54 -26.97
C THR A 218 3.97 11.36 -27.11
N ALA A 219 4.67 11.01 -26.03
CA ALA A 219 5.61 9.89 -26.02
C ALA A 219 4.89 8.53 -26.23
N LEU A 220 3.72 8.32 -25.61
CA LEU A 220 2.92 7.10 -25.75
C LEU A 220 2.53 6.87 -27.22
N ARG A 221 2.05 7.91 -27.90
CA ARG A 221 1.72 7.84 -29.34
C ARG A 221 2.93 7.52 -30.20
N ARG A 222 4.10 8.10 -29.90
CA ARG A 222 5.36 7.83 -30.62
C ARG A 222 5.90 6.42 -30.41
N ASN A 223 5.46 5.74 -29.36
CA ASN A 223 5.88 4.38 -29.03
C ASN A 223 4.77 3.35 -29.26
N ASP A 224 3.73 3.70 -30.04
CA ASP A 224 2.61 2.84 -30.44
C ASP A 224 1.83 2.22 -29.26
N PHE A 225 1.69 2.96 -28.15
CA PHE A 225 0.71 2.60 -27.13
C PHE A 225 -0.70 2.96 -27.61
N ALA A 226 -1.66 2.10 -27.33
CA ALA A 226 -3.07 2.26 -27.71
C ALA A 226 -3.98 2.27 -26.47
N PHE A 227 -5.25 2.67 -26.66
CA PHE A 227 -6.28 2.73 -25.61
C PHE A 227 -5.85 3.62 -24.42
N ILE A 228 -5.45 4.83 -24.74
CA ILE A 228 -4.89 5.77 -23.76
C ILE A 228 -6.01 6.55 -23.08
N ASP A 229 -6.13 6.38 -21.77
CA ASP A 229 -7.01 7.17 -20.91
C ASP A 229 -6.21 8.11 -19.99
N VAL A 230 -6.81 9.26 -19.67
CA VAL A 230 -6.32 10.17 -18.63
C VAL A 230 -7.46 10.38 -17.64
N CYS A 231 -7.21 10.08 -16.37
CA CYS A 231 -8.20 10.19 -15.30
C CYS A 231 -7.65 11.05 -14.16
N ASP A 232 -8.48 11.96 -13.67
CA ASP A 232 -8.30 12.61 -12.36
C ASP A 232 -9.36 12.07 -11.40
N ILE A 233 -8.96 11.80 -10.15
CA ILE A 233 -9.84 11.26 -9.12
C ILE A 233 -9.90 12.25 -7.98
N SER A 234 -11.09 12.77 -7.68
CA SER A 234 -11.32 13.61 -6.51
C SER A 234 -12.04 12.83 -5.40
N GLN A 235 -11.68 13.11 -4.14
CA GLN A 235 -12.34 12.53 -2.97
C GLN A 235 -12.67 13.63 -1.97
N ARG A 236 -13.93 13.67 -1.54
CA ARG A 236 -14.43 14.59 -0.52
C ARG A 236 -15.03 13.81 0.65
N TYR A 237 -14.58 14.12 1.86
CA TYR A 237 -15.16 13.60 3.09
C TYR A 237 -16.20 14.59 3.61
N TYR A 238 -17.31 14.06 4.11
CA TYR A 238 -18.38 14.82 4.73
C TYR A 238 -18.36 14.61 6.24
N LYS A 239 -18.77 15.62 6.99
CA LYS A 239 -19.00 15.48 8.43
C LYS A 239 -20.17 14.52 8.65
N THR A 240 -19.93 13.41 9.35
CA THR A 240 -20.92 12.36 9.61
C THR A 240 -21.84 12.64 10.80
N GLU A 241 -22.15 13.92 11.06
CA GLU A 241 -23.07 14.34 12.12
C GLU A 241 -24.44 14.56 11.51
N PRO A 242 -25.47 13.74 11.79
CA PRO A 242 -26.76 13.82 11.12
C PRO A 242 -27.38 15.22 11.16
N SER A 243 -27.27 15.91 12.30
CA SER A 243 -27.80 17.26 12.48
C SER A 243 -27.03 18.37 11.75
N ARG A 244 -25.82 18.07 11.26
CA ARG A 244 -24.88 19.05 10.66
C ARG A 244 -24.09 18.45 9.49
N PHE A 245 -24.70 17.55 8.74
CA PHE A 245 -24.05 16.84 7.63
C PHE A 245 -23.67 17.83 6.51
N ARG A 246 -22.38 17.87 6.14
CA ARG A 246 -21.82 18.82 5.15
C ARG A 246 -20.40 18.45 4.72
#